data_AF-A0A517VRC9-F1
#
_entry.id   AF-A0A517VRC9-F1
#
_cell.length_a   1.000
_cell.length_b   1.000
_cell.length_c   1.000
_cell.angle_alpha   90.00
_cell.angle_beta   90.00
_cell.angle_gamma   90.00
#
_symmetry.space_group_name_H-M   'P 1'
#
loop_
_entity.id
_entity.type
_entity.pdbx_description
1 polymer ?
#
loop_
_entity_poly.entity_id
_entity_poly.type
_entity_poly.pdbx_seq_one_letter_code
_entity_poly.pdbx_strand_id
1 'polypeptide(L)'
;MSVLLDGVRITKLGWAGQRALAVEFQTIYPDRLHQLYAGRCLVGHTSQLSERRIIFQFNQTVGTPVTLNLAAVPDGEGSVEYGHLFGRLPANRFKLEWSAVGYPADADHFEIAASTEPGGEVDPEIVLQRLPYVGDGDYEWLTPYLDGSGQHKFRITPRDDSEPAGNAGPATEITVNSLLPPDDVAFNPDGSRFGLSEEAGVVTVDFSYGGV
;
A
#
# COMPACT_ATOMS: atom_id res chain seq x y z
N MET A 1 20.94 -12.62 -12.66
CA MET A 1 20.40 -11.25 -12.82
C MET A 1 19.97 -10.75 -11.46
N SER A 2 20.36 -9.53 -11.07
CA SER A 2 19.86 -8.90 -9.85
C SER A 2 19.08 -7.63 -10.22
N VAL A 3 17.78 -7.63 -9.94
CA VAL A 3 16.94 -6.44 -9.93
C VAL A 3 17.05 -5.83 -8.54
N LEU A 4 17.37 -4.54 -8.45
CA LEU A 4 17.60 -3.85 -7.18
C LEU A 4 16.49 -2.82 -6.95
N LEU A 5 15.81 -2.92 -5.82
CA LEU A 5 14.70 -2.05 -5.42
C LEU A 5 15.14 -0.95 -4.45
N ASP A 6 16.30 -1.15 -3.82
CA ASP A 6 16.97 -0.18 -2.96
C ASP A 6 17.84 0.76 -3.80
N GLY A 7 18.49 1.74 -3.15
CA GLY A 7 19.47 2.61 -3.83
C GLY A 7 18.91 3.52 -4.93
N VAL A 8 17.59 3.58 -5.11
CA VAL A 8 16.86 4.46 -6.02
C VAL A 8 15.81 5.25 -5.24
N ARG A 9 15.64 6.53 -5.57
CA ARG A 9 14.69 7.41 -4.89
C ARG A 9 14.04 8.37 -5.86
N ILE A 10 12.71 8.36 -5.93
CA ILE A 10 11.94 9.41 -6.61
C ILE A 10 12.14 10.72 -5.85
N THR A 11 12.64 11.74 -6.54
CA THR A 11 12.84 13.08 -5.97
C THR A 11 11.76 14.05 -6.40
N LYS A 12 11.12 13.81 -7.55
CA LYS A 12 10.05 14.66 -8.06
C LYS A 12 9.10 13.87 -8.93
N LEU A 13 7.82 14.21 -8.84
CA LEU A 13 6.75 13.74 -9.70
C LEU A 13 5.95 14.96 -10.17
N GLY A 14 5.63 15.03 -11.45
CA GLY A 14 4.80 16.12 -11.98
C GLY A 14 4.25 15.83 -13.37
N TRP A 15 3.21 16.57 -13.74
CA TRP A 15 2.62 16.47 -15.07
C TRP A 15 3.59 17.00 -16.14
N ALA A 16 3.85 16.18 -17.15
CA ALA A 16 4.59 16.54 -18.35
C ALA A 16 3.68 16.75 -19.58
N GLY A 17 2.39 16.46 -19.43
CA GLY A 17 1.35 16.67 -20.43
C GLY A 17 -0.02 16.26 -19.87
N GLN A 18 -1.08 16.38 -20.67
CA GLN A 18 -2.46 16.12 -20.22
C GLN A 18 -2.69 14.69 -19.69
N ARG A 19 -1.90 13.72 -20.15
CA ARG A 19 -1.96 12.31 -19.73
C ARG A 19 -0.57 11.73 -19.43
N ALA A 20 0.42 12.59 -19.19
CA ALA A 20 1.80 12.15 -19.00
C ALA A 20 2.38 12.67 -17.70
N LEU A 21 3.00 11.78 -16.93
CA LEU A 21 3.76 12.12 -15.73
C LEU A 21 5.25 12.00 -16.02
N ALA A 22 6.03 12.92 -15.45
CA ALA A 22 7.47 12.85 -15.36
C ALA A 22 7.88 12.50 -13.94
N VAL A 23 8.67 11.44 -13.82
CA VAL A 23 9.35 11.04 -12.59
C VAL A 23 10.82 11.42 -12.72
N GLU A 24 11.32 12.26 -11.83
CA GLU A 24 12.75 12.48 -11.65
C GLU A 24 13.22 11.70 -10.43
N PHE A 25 14.43 11.15 -10.49
CA PHE A 25 14.95 10.28 -9.45
C PHE A 25 16.45 10.41 -9.26
N GLN A 26 16.93 9.94 -8.12
CA GLN A 26 18.35 9.75 -7.81
C GLN A 26 18.64 8.27 -7.67
N THR A 27 19.87 7.87 -7.97
CA THR A 27 20.32 6.49 -7.83
C THR A 27 21.80 6.42 -7.47
N ILE A 28 22.16 5.41 -6.67
CA ILE A 28 23.56 5.04 -6.41
C ILE A 28 24.13 4.08 -7.46
N TYR A 29 23.32 3.66 -8.45
CA TYR A 29 23.72 2.73 -9.51
C TYR A 29 23.87 3.46 -10.85
N PRO A 30 25.01 4.12 -11.11
CA PRO A 30 25.25 4.85 -12.35
C PRO A 30 25.48 3.94 -13.57
N ASP A 31 25.75 2.66 -13.34
CA ASP A 31 26.05 1.62 -14.31
C ASP A 31 24.81 0.80 -14.72
N ARG A 32 23.62 1.24 -14.32
CA ARG A 32 22.36 0.52 -14.53
C ARG A 32 21.33 1.38 -15.25
N LEU A 33 20.42 0.70 -15.95
CA LEU A 33 19.18 1.30 -16.42
C LEU A 33 18.15 1.27 -15.28
N HIS A 34 17.17 2.15 -15.36
CA HIS A 34 16.10 2.27 -14.37
C HIS A 34 14.75 2.05 -15.01
N GLN A 35 13.93 1.29 -14.32
CA GLN A 35 12.58 0.96 -14.70
C GLN A 35 11.61 1.55 -13.70
N LEU A 36 10.52 2.12 -14.22
CA LEU A 36 9.41 2.67 -13.45
C LEU A 36 8.20 1.76 -13.60
N TYR A 37 7.61 1.43 -12.47
CA TYR A 37 6.45 0.56 -12.36
C TYR A 37 5.29 1.30 -11.74
N ALA A 38 4.09 1.07 -12.25
CA ALA A 38 2.84 1.39 -11.57
C ALA A 38 2.26 0.08 -11.04
N GLY A 39 2.24 -0.07 -9.72
CA GLY A 39 2.01 -1.37 -9.09
C GLY A 39 3.15 -2.33 -9.45
N ARG A 40 2.81 -3.40 -10.17
CA ARG A 40 3.74 -4.43 -10.68
C ARG A 40 3.88 -4.39 -12.21
N CYS A 41 3.36 -3.36 -12.88
CA CYS A 41 3.43 -3.24 -14.33
C CYS A 41 4.46 -2.19 -14.73
N LEU A 42 5.39 -2.55 -15.61
CA LEU A 42 6.37 -1.64 -16.20
C LEU A 42 5.61 -0.58 -17.02
N VAL A 43 5.78 0.68 -16.64
CA VAL A 43 5.15 1.83 -17.33
C VAL A 43 6.16 2.71 -18.05
N GLY A 44 7.44 2.57 -17.75
CA GLY A 44 8.51 3.27 -18.46
C GLY A 44 9.88 2.82 -17.99
N HIS A 45 10.90 3.18 -18.75
CA HIS A 45 12.30 2.91 -18.42
C HIS A 45 13.21 3.96 -19.02
N THR A 46 14.43 4.07 -18.50
CA THR A 46 15.50 4.82 -19.14
C THR A 46 16.04 4.05 -20.34
N SER A 47 16.47 4.78 -21.36
CA SER A 47 17.18 4.25 -22.53
C SER A 47 18.70 4.41 -22.41
N GLN A 48 19.18 5.24 -21.48
CA GLN A 48 20.60 5.50 -21.28
C GLN A 48 20.96 5.51 -19.79
N LEU A 49 22.17 5.07 -19.45
CA LEU A 49 22.67 4.97 -18.08
C LEU A 49 22.75 6.33 -17.34
N SER A 50 22.78 7.44 -18.08
CA SER A 50 22.84 8.81 -17.54
C SER A 50 21.45 9.42 -17.27
N GLU A 51 20.37 8.82 -17.76
CA GLU A 51 19.03 9.37 -17.62
C GLU A 51 18.53 9.26 -16.18
N ARG A 52 18.04 10.36 -15.64
CA ARG A 52 17.48 10.45 -14.27
C ARG A 52 16.04 10.90 -14.26
N ARG A 53 15.38 10.70 -15.40
CA ARG A 53 13.99 11.07 -15.63
C ARG A 53 13.32 10.04 -16.52
N ILE A 54 12.14 9.60 -16.12
CA ILE A 54 11.26 8.74 -16.93
C ILE A 54 9.95 9.50 -17.15
N ILE A 55 9.51 9.56 -18.41
CA ILE A 55 8.19 10.10 -18.77
C ILE A 55 7.33 8.93 -19.21
N PHE A 56 6.14 8.81 -18.66
CA PHE A 56 5.22 7.73 -19.00
C PHE A 56 3.79 8.25 -19.16
N GLN A 57 2.99 7.51 -19.94
CA GLN A 57 1.56 7.77 -20.08
C GLN A 57 0.87 7.27 -18.82
N PHE A 58 0.24 8.19 -18.10
CA PHE A 58 -0.57 7.89 -16.94
C PHE A 58 -2.04 7.94 -17.33
N ASN A 59 -2.59 6.75 -17.58
CA ASN A 59 -4.02 6.58 -17.81
C ASN A 59 -4.67 6.20 -16.47
N GLN A 60 -5.25 7.19 -15.77
CA GLN A 60 -6.19 6.89 -14.70
C GLN A 60 -7.47 6.33 -15.33
N THR A 61 -7.49 5.03 -15.61
CA THR A 61 -8.70 4.34 -16.07
C THR A 61 -9.62 3.99 -14.90
N VAL A 62 -9.14 4.09 -13.66
CA VAL A 62 -9.87 3.71 -12.45
C VAL A 62 -9.45 4.63 -11.31
N GLY A 63 -10.41 5.03 -10.46
CA GLY A 63 -10.19 5.88 -9.28
C GLY A 63 -9.39 5.22 -8.15
N THR A 64 -8.57 4.23 -8.47
CA THR A 64 -7.77 3.48 -7.50
C THR A 64 -6.36 4.08 -7.45
N PRO A 65 -5.85 4.43 -6.25
CA PRO A 65 -4.46 4.83 -6.08
C PRO A 65 -3.51 3.73 -6.59
N VAL A 66 -2.41 4.12 -7.23
CA VAL A 66 -1.37 3.18 -7.68
C VAL A 66 -0.01 3.62 -7.17
N THR A 67 0.72 2.69 -6.55
CA THR A 67 2.08 2.94 -6.06
C THR A 67 3.07 2.96 -7.22
N LEU A 68 3.95 3.95 -7.26
CA LEU A 68 5.06 3.99 -8.20
C LEU A 68 6.31 3.37 -7.57
N ASN A 69 6.92 2.42 -8.25
CA ASN A 69 8.18 1.78 -7.83
C ASN A 69 9.27 2.01 -8.87
N LEU A 70 10.49 2.23 -8.41
CA LEU A 70 11.68 2.27 -9.27
C LEU A 70 12.53 1.03 -9.01
N ALA A 71 13.10 0.47 -10.08
CA ALA A 71 14.07 -0.61 -9.99
C ALA A 71 15.29 -0.30 -10.85
N ALA A 72 16.48 -0.68 -10.37
CA ALA A 72 17.71 -0.64 -11.15
C ALA A 72 18.00 -2.03 -11.74
N VAL A 73 18.18 -2.09 -13.06
CA VAL A 73 18.38 -3.31 -13.83
C VAL A 73 19.69 -3.26 -14.62
N PRO A 74 20.29 -4.42 -14.97
CA PRO A 74 21.46 -4.47 -15.84
C PRO A 74 21.27 -3.72 -17.16
N ASP A 75 22.38 -3.25 -17.74
CA ASP A 75 22.35 -2.64 -19.06
C ASP A 75 21.84 -3.63 -20.12
N GLY A 76 20.99 -3.15 -21.02
CA GLY A 76 20.26 -3.97 -21.99
C GLY A 76 18.95 -4.59 -21.48
N GLU A 77 18.64 -4.51 -20.19
CA GLU A 77 17.40 -5.08 -19.62
C GLU A 77 16.31 -4.03 -19.35
N GLY A 78 16.48 -2.79 -19.81
CA GLY A 78 15.52 -1.70 -19.56
C GLY A 78 14.08 -2.03 -19.96
N SER A 79 13.87 -2.87 -20.97
CA SER A 79 12.55 -3.30 -21.44
C SER A 79 12.06 -4.65 -20.87
N VAL A 80 12.84 -5.33 -20.03
CA VAL A 80 12.48 -6.64 -19.47
C VAL A 80 11.62 -6.45 -18.21
N GLU A 81 10.45 -7.06 -18.18
CA GLU A 81 9.45 -6.88 -17.12
C GLU A 81 9.79 -7.71 -15.85
N TYR A 82 10.02 -7.03 -14.73
CA TYR A 82 10.45 -7.62 -13.45
C TYR A 82 9.52 -7.35 -12.26
N GLY A 83 8.36 -6.76 -12.48
CA GLY A 83 7.39 -6.46 -11.42
C GLY A 83 6.89 -7.70 -10.66
N HIS A 84 7.04 -8.90 -11.25
CA HIS A 84 6.78 -10.16 -10.55
C HIS A 84 7.74 -10.40 -9.35
N LEU A 85 8.94 -9.83 -9.37
CA LEU A 85 9.94 -9.93 -8.29
C LEU A 85 9.69 -8.94 -7.17
N PHE A 86 8.79 -7.98 -7.36
CA PHE A 86 8.49 -7.02 -6.31
C PHE A 86 7.75 -7.78 -5.22
N GLY A 87 8.07 -7.49 -3.96
CA GLY A 87 7.28 -8.05 -2.85
C GLY A 87 5.79 -7.68 -2.99
N ARG A 88 4.91 -8.31 -2.21
CA ARG A 88 3.58 -7.74 -1.98
C ARG A 88 3.80 -6.28 -1.59
N LEU A 89 3.30 -5.35 -2.39
CA LEU A 89 3.50 -3.94 -2.11
C LEU A 89 2.94 -3.68 -0.71
N PRO A 90 3.63 -2.92 0.16
CA PRO A 90 3.03 -2.42 1.38
C PRO A 90 1.89 -1.47 0.97
N ALA A 91 0.69 -2.05 0.80
CA ALA A 91 -0.22 -1.49 -0.17
C ALA A 91 -0.93 -0.26 0.36
N ASN A 92 -1.22 -0.17 1.66
CA ASN A 92 -1.71 1.05 2.30
C ASN A 92 -1.42 1.04 3.81
N ARG A 93 -0.78 2.08 4.33
CA ARG A 93 -0.86 2.45 5.75
C ARG A 93 -1.58 3.78 5.84
N PHE A 94 -2.44 3.91 6.84
CA PHE A 94 -3.19 5.13 7.07
C PHE A 94 -2.73 5.75 8.38
N LYS A 95 -2.80 7.08 8.44
CA LYS A 95 -2.62 7.80 9.69
C LYS A 95 -4.00 8.05 10.29
N LEU A 96 -4.23 7.52 11.49
CA LEU A 96 -5.38 7.88 12.31
C LEU A 96 -4.99 9.09 13.13
N GLU A 97 -5.86 10.09 13.17
CA GLU A 97 -5.70 11.30 13.97
C GLU A 97 -6.95 11.49 14.83
N TRP A 98 -6.77 11.82 16.10
CA TRP A 98 -7.86 12.15 17.01
C TRP A 98 -7.40 13.16 18.06
N SER A 99 -8.33 13.94 18.59
CA SER A 99 -8.07 14.91 19.64
C SER A 99 -8.53 14.37 20.99
N ALA A 100 -7.64 14.42 21.98
CA ALA A 100 -7.99 14.16 23.38
C ALA A 100 -7.97 15.50 24.13
N VAL A 101 -9.16 16.01 24.47
CA VAL A 101 -9.31 17.30 25.16
C VAL A 101 -10.23 17.15 26.35
N GLY A 102 -9.80 17.62 27.51
CA GLY A 102 -10.60 17.59 28.74
C GLY A 102 -10.71 16.19 29.34
N TYR A 103 -9.73 15.32 29.10
CA TYR A 103 -9.70 14.00 29.70
C TYR A 103 -9.43 14.09 31.21
N PRO A 104 -10.03 13.20 32.02
CA PRO A 104 -9.76 13.11 33.46
C PRO A 104 -8.26 12.95 33.77
N ALA A 105 -7.84 13.39 34.97
CA ALA A 105 -6.43 13.37 35.38
C ALA A 105 -5.85 11.95 35.58
N ASP A 106 -6.73 10.96 35.73
CA ASP A 106 -6.43 9.53 35.86
C ASP A 106 -6.42 8.79 34.51
N ALA A 107 -6.55 9.50 33.37
CA ALA A 107 -6.36 8.89 32.06
C ALA A 107 -4.91 8.39 31.88
N ASP A 108 -4.76 7.13 31.47
CA ASP A 108 -3.46 6.45 31.38
C ASP A 108 -3.03 6.19 29.93
N HIS A 109 -3.90 5.58 29.11
CA HIS A 109 -3.58 5.26 27.72
C HIS A 109 -4.83 5.12 26.84
N PHE A 110 -4.60 5.02 25.53
CA PHE A 110 -5.60 4.63 24.54
C PHE A 110 -5.33 3.21 24.07
N GLU A 111 -6.36 2.36 24.06
CA GLU A 111 -6.35 1.08 23.35
C GLU A 111 -6.94 1.27 21.96
N ILE A 112 -6.19 0.88 20.94
CA ILE A 112 -6.61 0.93 19.54
C ILE A 112 -6.95 -0.49 19.09
N ALA A 113 -8.21 -0.73 18.75
CA ALA A 113 -8.71 -1.96 18.18
C ALA A 113 -9.21 -1.71 16.75
N ALA A 114 -9.31 -2.76 15.92
CA ALA A 114 -9.78 -2.64 14.55
C ALA A 114 -10.67 -3.81 14.12
N SER A 115 -11.32 -3.64 12.97
CA SER A 115 -11.90 -4.75 12.21
C SER A 115 -10.80 -5.68 11.69
N THR A 116 -11.05 -6.98 11.71
CA THR A 116 -10.11 -8.00 11.21
C THR A 116 -10.15 -8.16 9.69
N GLU A 117 -11.24 -7.73 9.06
CA GLU A 117 -11.46 -7.81 7.62
C GLU A 117 -12.18 -6.55 7.09
N PRO A 118 -12.05 -6.22 5.80
CA PRO A 118 -12.76 -5.11 5.20
C PRO A 118 -14.29 -5.27 5.29
N GLY A 119 -14.97 -4.25 5.81
CA GLY A 119 -16.41 -4.24 6.03
C GLY A 119 -16.84 -4.89 7.36
N GLY A 120 -15.91 -5.48 8.10
CA GLY A 120 -16.16 -6.05 9.42
C GLY A 120 -16.42 -4.99 10.49
N GLU A 121 -16.99 -5.43 11.61
CA GLU A 121 -17.05 -4.62 12.84
C GLU A 121 -15.73 -4.70 13.60
N VAL A 122 -15.51 -3.73 14.49
CA VAL A 122 -14.33 -3.74 15.37
C VAL A 122 -14.42 -4.92 16.32
N ASP A 123 -13.34 -5.69 16.44
CA ASP A 123 -13.18 -6.68 17.49
C ASP A 123 -12.43 -6.02 18.68
N PRO A 124 -13.12 -5.68 19.79
CA PRO A 124 -12.51 -5.00 20.92
C PRO A 124 -11.53 -5.89 21.71
N GLU A 125 -11.53 -7.21 21.50
CA GLU A 125 -10.58 -8.12 22.15
C GLU A 125 -9.20 -8.08 21.49
N ILE A 126 -9.13 -7.64 20.22
CA ILE A 126 -7.89 -7.54 19.45
C ILE A 126 -7.35 -6.11 19.51
N VAL A 127 -6.61 -5.82 20.59
CA VAL A 127 -5.91 -4.55 20.76
C VAL A 127 -4.63 -4.55 19.91
N LEU A 128 -4.58 -3.69 18.91
CA LEU A 128 -3.45 -3.53 18.01
C LEU A 128 -2.32 -2.71 18.62
N GLN A 129 -2.68 -1.70 19.42
CA GLN A 129 -1.71 -0.79 20.03
C GLN A 129 -2.28 -0.21 21.33
N ARG A 130 -1.38 -0.02 22.30
CA ARG A 130 -1.62 0.87 23.46
C ARG A 130 -0.76 2.11 23.32
N LEU A 131 -1.38 3.28 23.34
CA LEU A 131 -0.70 4.57 23.20
C LEU A 131 -0.84 5.36 24.52
N PRO A 132 0.26 5.67 25.23
CA PRO A 132 0.20 6.42 26.47
C PRO A 132 -0.48 7.78 26.30
N TYR A 133 -1.31 8.16 27.26
CA TYR A 133 -1.84 9.51 27.36
C TYR A 133 -0.78 10.40 28.01
N VAL A 134 -0.41 11.49 27.32
CA VAL A 134 0.63 12.43 27.76
C VAL A 134 0.07 13.83 28.03
N GLY A 135 -1.25 13.96 28.10
CA GLY A 135 -1.97 15.21 28.28
C GLY A 135 -2.87 15.56 27.10
N ASP A 136 -3.63 16.65 27.26
CA ASP A 136 -4.55 17.14 26.24
C ASP A 136 -3.78 17.52 24.96
N GLY A 137 -4.32 17.10 23.80
CA GLY A 137 -3.71 17.37 22.50
C GLY A 137 -4.21 16.46 21.39
N ASP A 138 -3.61 16.62 20.21
CA ASP A 138 -3.85 15.76 19.07
C ASP A 138 -2.89 14.57 19.09
N TYR A 139 -3.45 13.39 18.87
CA TYR A 139 -2.73 12.12 18.83
C TYR A 139 -2.79 11.55 17.41
N GLU A 140 -1.72 10.86 17.04
CA GLU A 140 -1.63 10.18 15.76
C GLU A 140 -1.11 8.75 15.93
N TRP A 141 -1.60 7.86 15.08
CA TRP A 141 -1.08 6.50 14.97
C TRP A 141 -1.11 6.01 13.52
N LEU A 142 -0.02 5.39 13.09
CA LEU A 142 0.06 4.75 11.77
C LEU A 142 -0.43 3.31 11.87
N THR A 143 -1.43 2.97 11.06
CA THR A 143 -1.97 1.62 11.02
C THR A 143 -0.90 0.61 10.59
N PRO A 144 -1.02 -0.67 10.99
CA PRO A 144 -0.38 -1.75 10.26
C PRO A 144 -0.87 -1.75 8.80
N TYR A 145 -0.25 -2.60 7.98
CA TYR A 145 -0.75 -2.83 6.63
C TYR A 145 -2.16 -3.39 6.71
N LEU A 146 -3.09 -2.72 6.04
CA LEU A 146 -4.47 -3.17 5.95
C LEU A 146 -4.60 -4.00 4.68
N ASP A 147 -5.08 -5.23 4.84
CA ASP A 147 -5.33 -6.14 3.72
C ASP A 147 -6.74 -5.94 3.17
N GLY A 148 -6.92 -6.17 1.88
CA GLY A 148 -8.21 -6.04 1.20
C GLY A 148 -8.78 -4.62 1.06
N SER A 149 -9.47 -4.42 -0.06
CA SER A 149 -10.27 -3.21 -0.32
C SER A 149 -11.53 -3.19 0.53
N GLY A 150 -11.88 -2.03 1.07
CA GLY A 150 -13.13 -1.83 1.79
C GLY A 150 -13.00 -0.89 2.99
N GLN A 151 -14.02 -0.93 3.86
CA GLN A 151 -14.07 -0.10 5.06
C GLN A 151 -13.36 -0.82 6.20
N HIS A 152 -12.30 -0.22 6.72
CA HIS A 152 -11.60 -0.68 7.91
C HIS A 152 -12.03 0.21 9.08
N LYS A 153 -12.65 -0.39 10.09
CA LYS A 153 -13.13 0.34 11.28
C LYS A 153 -12.09 0.24 12.39
N PHE A 154 -11.90 1.33 13.11
CA PHE A 154 -11.01 1.43 14.25
C PHE A 154 -11.76 2.02 15.44
N ARG A 155 -11.52 1.46 16.61
CA ARG A 155 -12.00 1.98 17.89
C ARG A 155 -10.81 2.39 18.75
N ILE A 156 -10.82 3.63 19.19
CA ILE A 156 -9.82 4.18 20.11
C ILE A 156 -10.52 4.36 21.46
N THR A 157 -10.20 3.48 22.41
CA THR A 157 -10.82 3.46 23.74
C THR A 157 -9.84 4.00 24.77
N PRO A 158 -10.15 5.12 25.45
CA PRO A 158 -9.33 5.60 26.56
C PRO A 158 -9.50 4.70 27.79
N ARG A 159 -8.42 4.52 28.54
CA ARG A 159 -8.35 3.78 29.79
C ARG A 159 -7.83 4.67 30.91
N ASP A 160 -8.38 4.52 32.10
CA ASP A 160 -7.81 5.09 33.32
C ASP A 160 -6.72 4.16 33.92
N ASP A 161 -6.10 4.60 35.02
CA ASP A 161 -5.06 3.88 35.75
C ASP A 161 -5.59 2.84 36.77
N SER A 162 -6.90 2.54 36.76
CA SER A 162 -7.50 1.58 37.70
C SER A 162 -7.09 0.13 37.39
N GLU A 163 -6.63 -0.62 38.40
CA GLU A 163 -6.32 -2.03 38.23
C GLU A 163 -7.59 -2.90 38.07
N PRO A 164 -7.54 -4.01 37.30
CA PRO A 164 -6.37 -4.59 36.63
C PRO A 164 -6.14 -4.14 35.18
N ALA A 165 -7.08 -3.43 34.55
CA ALA A 165 -7.05 -3.15 33.10
C ALA A 165 -7.56 -1.75 32.69
N GLY A 166 -7.82 -0.87 33.65
CA GLY A 166 -8.40 0.46 33.44
C GLY A 166 -9.89 0.41 33.07
N ASN A 167 -10.69 1.32 33.65
CA ASN A 167 -12.05 1.52 33.17
C ASN A 167 -12.03 2.14 31.77
N ALA A 168 -12.89 1.65 30.89
CA ALA A 168 -13.05 2.22 29.56
C ALA A 168 -13.86 3.53 29.62
N GLY A 169 -13.30 4.60 29.07
CA GLY A 169 -14.04 5.82 28.79
C GLY A 169 -14.77 5.77 27.42
N PRO A 170 -15.39 6.90 27.00
CA PRO A 170 -16.03 7.01 25.70
C PRO A 170 -15.04 6.79 24.55
N ALA A 171 -15.36 5.86 23.65
CA ALA A 171 -14.49 5.54 22.53
C ALA A 171 -14.68 6.50 21.34
N THR A 172 -13.59 6.72 20.61
CA THR A 172 -13.61 7.39 19.30
C THR A 172 -13.60 6.32 18.20
N GLU A 173 -14.56 6.38 17.30
CA GLU A 173 -14.67 5.47 16.15
C GLU A 173 -14.14 6.17 14.89
N ILE A 174 -13.23 5.52 14.17
CA ILE A 174 -12.67 6.01 12.91
C ILE A 174 -12.89 4.96 11.83
N THR A 175 -13.37 5.37 10.66
CA THR A 175 -13.49 4.48 9.49
C THR A 175 -12.54 4.93 8.40
N VAL A 176 -11.69 4.03 7.96
CA VAL A 176 -10.76 4.21 6.84
C VAL A 176 -11.31 3.47 5.63
N ASN A 177 -11.49 4.18 4.52
CA ASN A 177 -11.82 3.54 3.25
C ASN A 177 -10.52 3.21 2.50
N SER A 178 -10.16 1.93 2.46
CA SER A 178 -9.01 1.44 1.71
C SER A 178 -9.46 1.04 0.31
N LEU A 179 -8.86 1.68 -0.70
CA LEU A 179 -9.01 1.28 -2.10
C LEU A 179 -7.68 0.65 -2.54
N LEU A 180 -7.58 -0.66 -2.36
CA LEU A 180 -6.49 -1.47 -2.86
C LEU A 180 -6.79 -1.93 -4.29
N PRO A 181 -5.79 -1.91 -5.19
CA PRO A 181 -5.92 -2.65 -6.43
C PRO A 181 -6.20 -4.13 -6.11
N PRO A 182 -7.00 -4.83 -6.94
CA PRO A 182 -7.16 -6.27 -6.78
C PRO A 182 -5.80 -6.96 -6.86
N ASP A 183 -5.69 -8.11 -6.20
CA ASP A 183 -4.50 -8.95 -6.31
C ASP A 183 -4.19 -9.26 -7.79
N ASP A 184 -2.91 -9.43 -8.11
CA ASP A 184 -2.51 -9.82 -9.46
C ASP A 184 -3.08 -11.20 -9.78
N VAL A 185 -3.28 -11.51 -11.06
CA VAL A 185 -3.74 -12.84 -11.46
C VAL A 185 -2.67 -13.87 -11.09
N ALA A 186 -3.08 -14.93 -10.39
CA ALA A 186 -2.19 -15.98 -9.95
C ALA A 186 -1.57 -16.70 -11.15
N PHE A 187 -0.33 -17.17 -10.99
CA PHE A 187 0.26 -18.07 -11.97
C PHE A 187 -0.33 -19.46 -11.79
N ASN A 188 -0.73 -20.04 -12.91
CA ASN A 188 -1.00 -21.46 -13.02
C ASN A 188 0.32 -22.26 -12.88
N PRO A 189 0.26 -23.57 -12.59
CA PRO A 189 1.45 -24.42 -12.48
C PRO A 189 2.33 -24.44 -13.74
N ASP A 190 1.76 -24.13 -14.91
CA ASP A 190 2.44 -24.05 -16.20
C ASP A 190 3.08 -22.67 -16.47
N GLY A 191 2.97 -21.73 -15.54
CA GLY A 191 3.49 -20.37 -15.66
C GLY A 191 2.60 -19.42 -16.49
N SER A 192 1.44 -19.88 -16.97
CA SER A 192 0.42 -19.01 -17.55
C SER A 192 -0.38 -18.28 -16.45
N ARG A 193 -1.14 -17.25 -16.81
CA ARG A 193 -2.06 -16.53 -15.90
C ARG A 193 -3.54 -16.82 -16.19
N PHE A 194 -3.83 -17.29 -17.39
CA PHE A 194 -5.19 -17.52 -17.87
C PHE A 194 -5.30 -18.97 -18.34
N GLY A 195 -6.29 -19.68 -17.82
CA GLY A 195 -6.75 -20.94 -18.38
C GLY A 195 -7.63 -20.64 -19.59
N LEU A 196 -7.25 -21.15 -20.75
CA LEU A 196 -8.04 -21.04 -21.97
C LEU A 196 -8.63 -22.41 -22.28
N SER A 197 -9.95 -22.48 -22.42
CA SER A 197 -10.63 -23.68 -22.92
C SER A 197 -11.64 -23.31 -24.00
N GLU A 198 -11.85 -24.21 -24.95
CA GLU A 198 -12.88 -24.07 -25.98
C GLU A 198 -13.80 -25.28 -25.93
N GLU A 199 -15.10 -25.04 -25.80
CA GLU A 199 -16.12 -26.08 -25.88
C GLU A 199 -17.34 -25.56 -26.67
N ALA A 200 -17.81 -26.34 -27.65
CA ALA A 200 -18.96 -26.01 -28.50
C ALA A 200 -18.91 -24.59 -29.14
N GLY A 201 -17.72 -24.11 -29.48
CA GLY A 201 -17.51 -22.79 -30.08
C GLY A 201 -17.55 -21.61 -29.09
N VAL A 202 -17.55 -21.88 -27.78
CA VAL A 202 -17.38 -20.88 -26.72
C VAL A 202 -15.96 -20.99 -26.17
N VAL A 203 -15.23 -19.88 -26.19
CA VAL A 203 -13.93 -19.76 -25.52
C VAL A 203 -14.16 -19.23 -24.11
N THR A 204 -13.75 -20.01 -23.11
CA THR A 204 -13.76 -19.62 -21.70
C THR A 204 -12.35 -19.19 -21.29
N VAL A 205 -12.27 -18.04 -20.62
CA VAL A 205 -11.03 -17.52 -20.04
C VAL A 205 -11.18 -17.55 -18.53
N ASP A 206 -10.53 -18.52 -17.90
CA ASP A 206 -10.53 -18.68 -16.45
C ASP A 206 -9.26 -18.07 -15.84
N PHE A 207 -9.41 -17.46 -14.68
CA PHE A 207 -8.30 -16.94 -13.90
C PHE A 207 -8.66 -16.93 -12.42
N SER A 208 -7.64 -16.97 -11.57
CA SER A 208 -7.77 -16.74 -10.14
C SER A 208 -6.93 -15.54 -9.74
N TYR A 209 -7.40 -14.78 -8.77
CA TYR A 209 -6.56 -13.77 -8.14
C TYR A 209 -5.54 -14.44 -7.21
N GLY A 210 -4.34 -13.88 -7.15
CA GLY A 210 -3.26 -14.33 -6.30
C GLY A 210 -3.45 -13.87 -4.87
N GLY A 211 -4.24 -14.60 -4.09
CA GLY A 211 -4.47 -14.30 -2.68
C GLY A 211 -4.83 -15.56 -1.90
N VAL A 212 -3.93 -16.00 -1.03
CA VAL A 212 -4.31 -16.55 0.28
C VAL A 212 -4.19 -15.39 1.27
#